data_AF-A0AAU2JAD5-F1
#
_entry.id   AF-A0AAU2JAD5-F1
#
_cell.length_a   1.000
_cell.length_b   1.000
_cell.length_c   1.000
_cell.angle_alpha   90.00
_cell.angle_beta   90.00
_cell.angle_gamma   90.00
#
_symmetry.space_group_name_H-M   'P 1'
#
loop_
_entity.id
_entity.type
_entity.pdbx_description
1 polymer ?
#
loop_
_entity_poly.entity_id
_entity_poly.type
_entity_poly.pdbx_seq_one_letter_code
_entity_poly.pdbx_strand_id
1 'polypeptide(L)'
;MTEKMRALHALSTAGECTCLDIVDVTGIPSGRVFAALQALVREEYAVSVKRDGYTRYTITNAGRDQVNSWKVAPVGQVSDHV
;
A
#
# COMPACT_ATOMS: atom_id res chain seq x y z
N MET A 1 4.19 7.02 -9.12
CA MET A 1 3.61 6.18 -8.04
C MET A 1 2.17 6.60 -7.82
N THR A 2 1.20 5.70 -8.03
CA THR A 2 -0.24 6.00 -7.91
C THR A 2 -0.68 6.12 -6.45
N GLU A 3 -1.87 6.66 -6.20
CA GLU A 3 -2.45 6.79 -4.85
C GLU A 3 -2.54 5.42 -4.16
N LYS A 4 -2.92 4.37 -4.90
CA LYS A 4 -2.91 2.97 -4.44
C LYS A 4 -1.53 2.50 -4.01
N MET A 5 -0.49 2.79 -4.81
CA MET A 5 0.87 2.42 -4.47
C MET A 5 1.37 3.15 -3.21
N ARG A 6 1.04 4.43 -3.06
CA ARG A 6 1.41 5.22 -1.88
C ARG A 6 0.72 4.70 -0.62
N ALA A 7 -0.58 4.40 -0.68
CA ALA A 7 -1.33 3.84 0.44
C ALA A 7 -0.81 2.45 0.85
N LEU A 8 -0.54 1.57 -0.11
CA LEU A 8 0.01 0.24 0.17
C LEU A 8 1.44 0.33 0.74
N HIS A 9 2.26 1.26 0.24
CA HIS A 9 3.58 1.53 0.81
C HIS A 9 3.48 2.03 2.26
N ALA A 10 2.56 2.97 2.54
CA ALA A 10 2.32 3.47 3.90
C ALA A 10 1.89 2.35 4.87
N LEU A 11 1.02 1.43 4.43
CA LEU A 11 0.65 0.24 5.20
C LEU A 11 1.85 -0.68 5.47
N SER A 12 2.73 -0.86 4.47
CA SER A 12 3.93 -1.70 4.65
C SER A 12 4.91 -1.15 5.69
N THR A 13 4.93 0.17 5.90
CA THR A 13 5.78 0.82 6.89
C THR A 13 5.12 0.95 8.26
N ALA A 14 3.82 1.23 8.32
CA ALA A 14 3.09 1.48 9.56
C ALA A 14 2.56 0.19 10.23
N GLY A 15 2.40 -0.90 9.47
CA GLY A 15 1.81 -2.14 9.95
C GLY A 15 0.28 -2.08 9.97
N GLU A 16 -0.32 -1.70 11.10
CA GLU A 16 -1.76 -1.49 11.27
C GLU A 16 -2.04 -0.01 11.48
N CYS A 17 -2.85 0.60 10.62
CA CYS A 17 -3.22 2.01 10.74
C CYS A 17 -4.60 2.33 10.16
N THR A 18 -5.11 3.52 10.46
CA THR A 18 -6.38 4.02 9.95
C THR A 18 -6.23 4.74 8.61
N CYS A 19 -7.35 5.02 7.95
CA CYS A 19 -7.37 5.87 6.76
C CYS A 19 -6.76 7.26 7.03
N LEU A 20 -7.02 7.84 8.22
CA LEU A 20 -6.51 9.16 8.59
C LEU A 20 -4.99 9.16 8.80
N ASP A 21 -4.44 8.12 9.43
CA ASP A 21 -2.99 7.99 9.58
C ASP A 21 -2.27 7.97 8.21
N ILE A 22 -2.88 7.34 7.20
CA ILE A 22 -2.34 7.31 5.84
C ILE A 22 -2.47 8.69 5.17
N VAL A 23 -3.56 9.42 5.42
CA VAL A 23 -3.70 10.82 4.95
C VAL A 23 -2.56 11.68 5.50
N ASP A 24 -2.29 11.57 6.80
CA ASP A 24 -1.25 12.36 7.47
C ASP A 24 0.15 12.07 6.92
N VAL A 25 0.45 10.80 6.63
CA VAL A 25 1.77 10.40 6.10
C VAL A 25 1.92 10.72 4.60
N THR A 26 0.85 10.59 3.81
CA THR A 26 0.94 10.69 2.34
C THR A 26 0.54 12.06 1.79
N GLY A 27 -0.16 12.89 2.58
CA GLY A 27 -0.78 14.14 2.15
C GLY A 27 -1.92 13.95 1.13
N ILE A 28 -2.35 12.71 0.87
CA ILE A 28 -3.42 12.40 -0.08
C ILE A 28 -4.77 12.69 0.60
N PRO A 29 -5.72 13.36 -0.06
CA PRO A 29 -7.04 13.60 0.50
C PRO A 29 -7.74 12.30 0.93
N SER A 30 -8.45 12.34 2.06
CA SER A 30 -9.09 11.18 2.68
C SER A 30 -10.01 10.39 1.75
N GLY A 31 -10.77 11.05 0.87
CA GLY A 31 -11.63 10.37 -0.10
C GLY A 31 -10.84 9.49 -1.09
N ARG A 32 -9.65 9.93 -1.50
CA ARG A 32 -8.78 9.16 -2.42
C ARG A 32 -8.04 8.05 -1.70
N VAL A 33 -7.59 8.30 -0.47
CA VAL A 33 -7.02 7.25 0.40
C VAL A 33 -8.06 6.16 0.65
N PHE A 34 -9.30 6.53 0.96
CA PHE A 34 -10.38 5.59 1.20
C PHE A 34 -10.69 4.73 -0.04
N ALA A 35 -10.80 5.35 -1.22
CA ALA A 35 -10.99 4.61 -2.48
C ALA A 35 -9.81 3.67 -2.77
N ALA A 36 -8.58 4.11 -2.52
CA ALA A 36 -7.39 3.28 -2.67
C ALA A 36 -7.40 2.08 -1.71
N LEU A 37 -7.75 2.29 -0.44
CA LEU A 37 -7.84 1.23 0.56
C LEU A 37 -8.94 0.22 0.23
N GLN A 38 -10.10 0.66 -0.26
CA GLN A 38 -11.14 -0.25 -0.74
C GLN A 38 -10.65 -1.13 -1.89
N ALA A 39 -9.94 -0.54 -2.86
CA ALA A 39 -9.35 -1.30 -3.96
C ALA A 39 -8.33 -2.32 -3.45
N LEU A 40 -7.44 -1.93 -2.53
CA LEU A 40 -6.44 -2.83 -1.94
C LEU A 40 -7.07 -3.97 -1.16
N VAL A 41 -8.18 -3.74 -0.45
CA VAL A 41 -8.91 -4.79 0.24
C VAL A 41 -9.57 -5.75 -0.74
N ARG A 42 -10.18 -5.22 -1.81
CA ARG A 42 -10.79 -6.03 -2.88
C ARG A 42 -9.75 -6.88 -3.63
N GLU A 43 -8.54 -6.36 -3.79
CA GLU A 43 -7.40 -7.03 -4.41
C GLU A 43 -6.61 -7.91 -3.43
N GLU A 44 -7.08 -8.08 -2.19
CA GLU A 44 -6.45 -8.91 -1.14
C GLU A 44 -5.01 -8.48 -0.75
N TYR A 45 -4.62 -7.25 -1.09
CA TYR A 45 -3.35 -6.65 -0.67
C TYR A 45 -3.40 -6.03 0.72
N ALA A 46 -4.59 -5.76 1.24
CA ALA A 46 -4.82 -5.31 2.60
C ALA A 46 -6.06 -5.99 3.18
N VAL A 47 -6.14 -6.05 4.51
CA VAL A 47 -7.34 -6.44 5.25
C VAL A 47 -7.83 -5.27 6.08
N SER A 48 -9.14 -5.15 6.24
CA SER A 48 -9.75 -4.15 7.12
C SER A 48 -10.44 -4.81 8.30
N VAL A 49 -10.20 -4.30 9.51
CA VAL A 49 -10.85 -4.77 10.74
C VAL A 49 -11.45 -3.57 11.47
N LYS A 50 -12.67 -3.71 11.98
CA LYS A 50 -13.26 -2.73 12.90
C LYS A 50 -12.74 -2.96 14.31
N ARG A 51 -12.10 -1.95 14.89
CA ARG A 51 -11.56 -1.98 16.26
C ARG A 51 -11.79 -0.63 16.92
N ASP A 52 -12.34 -0.63 18.14
CA ASP A 52 -12.56 0.57 18.95
C ASP A 52 -13.33 1.70 18.22
N GLY A 53 -14.26 1.34 17.34
CA GLY A 53 -15.06 2.31 16.55
C GLY A 53 -14.39 2.81 15.26
N TYR A 54 -13.15 2.40 14.98
CA TYR A 54 -12.40 2.78 13.78
C TYR A 54 -12.17 1.59 12.84
N THR A 55 -12.14 1.85 11.54
CA THR A 55 -11.65 0.88 10.56
C THR A 55 -10.14 0.99 10.47
N ARG A 56 -9.46 -0.10 10.83
CA ARG A 56 -8.01 -0.24 10.71
C ARG A 56 -7.67 -1.15 9.54
N TYR A 57 -6.54 -0.88 8.92
CA TYR A 57 -6.05 -1.56 7.73
C TYR A 57 -4.67 -2.14 8.01
N THR A 58 -4.46 -3.37 7.57
CA THR A 58 -3.19 -4.07 7.72
C THR A 58 -2.80 -4.70 6.39
N ILE A 59 -1.52 -4.62 6.02
CA ILE A 59 -1.02 -5.21 4.79
C ILE A 59 -0.99 -6.75 4.88
N THR A 60 -1.40 -7.42 3.80
CA THR A 60 -1.29 -8.89 3.68
C THR A 60 0.11 -9.30 3.21
N ASN A 61 0.38 -10.60 3.16
CA ASN A 61 1.61 -11.11 2.54
C ASN A 61 1.66 -10.76 1.05
N ALA A 62 0.56 -10.97 0.31
CA ALA A 62 0.45 -10.57 -1.09
C ALA A 62 0.72 -9.07 -1.29
N GLY A 63 0.21 -8.21 -0.39
CA GLY A 63 0.49 -6.78 -0.42
C GLY A 63 1.97 -6.45 -0.21
N ARG A 64 2.64 -7.14 0.72
CA ARG A 64 4.10 -6.98 0.96
C ARG A 64 4.91 -7.40 -0.26
N ASP A 65 4.58 -8.53 -0.86
CA ASP A 65 5.26 -9.01 -2.07
C ASP A 65 5.08 -8.01 -3.22
N GLN A 66 3.89 -7.44 -3.34
CA GLN A 66 3.62 -6.39 -4.33
C GLN A 66 4.50 -5.14 -4.09
N VAL A 67 4.64 -4.68 -2.85
CA VAL A 67 5.55 -3.56 -2.52
C VAL A 67 7.01 -3.91 -2.83
N ASN A 68 7.42 -5.15 -2.54
CA ASN A 68 8.78 -5.61 -2.82
C ASN A 68 9.05 -5.70 -4.33
N SER A 69 8.08 -6.09 -5.15
CA SER A 69 8.24 -6.14 -6.61
C SER A 69 8.62 -4.78 -7.21
N TRP A 70 8.19 -3.68 -6.59
CA TRP A 70 8.57 -2.33 -7.03
C TRP A 70 10.03 -1.99 -6.71
N LYS A 71 10.61 -2.61 -5.68
CA LYS A 71 12.02 -2.42 -5.29
C LYS A 71 12.96 -3.24 -6.18
N VAL A 72 12.49 -4.35 -6.74
CA VAL A 72 13.28 -5.29 -7.55
C VAL A 72 13.12 -5.03 -9.06
N ALA A 73 12.46 -3.92 -9.47
CA ALA A 73 12.45 -3.52 -10.87
C ALA A 73 13.90 -3.39 -11.38
N PRO A 74 14.32 -4.15 -12.42
CA PRO A 74 15.72 -4.34 -12.72
C PRO A 74 16.35 -3.05 -13.22
N VAL A 75 17.39 -2.60 -12.51
CA VAL A 75 18.41 -1.72 -13.06
C VAL A 75 19.12 -2.52 -14.16
N GLY A 76 18.80 -2.21 -15.42
CA GLY A 76 19.54 -2.56 -16.64
C GLY A 76 20.23 -3.92 -16.67
N GLN A 77 19.60 -4.92 -17.28
CA GLN A 77 20.39 -5.89 -18.04
C GLN A 77 20.97 -5.14 -19.25
N VAL A 78 22.18 -4.60 -19.09
CA VAL A 78 23.07 -4.39 -20.23
C VAL A 78 23.37 -5.78 -20.80
N SER A 79 22.80 -6.07 -21.96
CA SER A 79 23.20 -7.20 -22.79
C SER A 79 24.65 -6.96 -23.22
N ASP A 80 25.60 -7.55 -22.51
CA ASP A 80 26.98 -7.71 -23.00
C ASP A 80 26.93 -8.75 -24.13
N HIS A 81 26.86 -8.27 -25.38
CA HIS A 81 27.18 -9.09 -26.56
C HIS A 81 28.68 -8.89 -26.83
N VAL A 82 29.46 -9.91 -26.48
CA VAL A 82 30.82 -10.12 -27.00
C VAL A 82 30.73 -11.07 -28.19
#